data_AF-A0A2T4HSU2-F1
#
_entry.id   AF-A0A2T4HSU2-F1
#
_cell.length_a   1.000
_cell.length_b   1.000
_cell.length_c   1.000
_cell.angle_alpha   90.00
_cell.angle_beta   90.00
_cell.angle_gamma   90.00
#
_symmetry.space_group_name_H-M   'P 1'
#
loop_
_entity.id
_entity.type
_entity.pdbx_description
1 polymer ?
#
loop_
_entity_poly.entity_id
_entity_poly.type
_entity_poly.pdbx_seq_one_letter_code
_entity_poly.pdbx_strand_id
1 'polypeptide(L)'
;MNLDDRTRTWQLIMTGNDLRRVTLDTQTDMARLLDLDPSISHLTLEIGDVSVHVARDWPSDQYEEAGRLIDRIAASGVSAIVVHDGNGKTPRRVTPGE
;
A
#
# COMPACT_ATOMS: atom_id res chain seq x y z
N MET A 1 18.72 -20.41 12.12
CA MET A 1 18.31 -19.05 11.75
C MET A 1 19.35 -18.53 10.77
N ASN A 2 19.01 -18.55 9.48
CA ASN A 2 19.91 -18.18 8.40
C ASN A 2 19.91 -16.65 8.26
N LEU A 3 21.09 -16.03 8.15
CA LEU A 3 21.25 -14.59 7.92
C LEU A 3 20.72 -14.13 6.54
N ASP A 4 20.35 -15.07 5.67
CA ASP A 4 19.89 -14.83 4.29
C ASP A 4 18.43 -14.33 4.16
N ASP A 5 17.63 -14.32 5.23
CA ASP A 5 16.25 -13.76 5.17
C ASP A 5 16.20 -12.23 5.20
N ARG A 6 17.32 -11.55 5.53
CA ARG A 6 17.37 -10.08 5.64
C ARG A 6 17.64 -9.35 4.31
N THR A 7 17.88 -10.05 3.21
CA THR A 7 18.33 -9.45 1.94
C THR A 7 17.41 -9.73 0.75
N ARG A 8 16.27 -10.40 0.94
CA ARG A 8 15.24 -10.45 -0.12
C ARG A 8 14.52 -9.10 -0.19
N THR A 9 15.00 -8.26 -1.10
CA THR A 9 14.33 -7.04 -1.52
C THR A 9 13.04 -7.43 -2.24
N TRP A 10 11.93 -7.40 -1.51
CA TRP A 10 10.60 -7.48 -2.10
C TRP A 10 10.42 -6.36 -3.13
N GLN A 11 9.61 -6.59 -4.17
CA GLN A 11 9.31 -5.58 -5.18
C GLN A 11 7.86 -5.09 -5.09
N LEU A 12 7.65 -3.78 -5.33
CA LEU A 12 6.32 -3.21 -5.42
C LEU A 12 5.71 -3.57 -6.78
N ILE A 13 4.61 -4.31 -6.77
CA ILE A 13 3.89 -4.67 -8.01
C ILE A 13 2.68 -3.74 -8.11
N MET A 14 2.60 -2.96 -9.19
CA MET A 14 1.48 -2.07 -9.50
C MET A 14 0.84 -2.47 -10.82
N THR A 15 -0.47 -2.67 -10.82
CA THR A 15 -1.24 -3.03 -12.02
C THR A 15 -2.52 -2.21 -12.09
N GLY A 16 -2.87 -1.75 -13.29
CA GLY A 16 -4.01 -0.87 -13.50
C GLY A 16 -3.85 0.01 -14.73
N ASN A 17 -4.91 0.72 -15.09
CA ASN A 17 -4.86 1.70 -16.17
C ASN A 17 -4.21 3.00 -15.66
N ASP A 18 -3.64 3.81 -16.55
CA ASP A 18 -3.12 5.15 -16.25
C ASP A 18 -2.21 5.28 -15.01
N LEU A 19 -1.28 4.32 -14.82
CA LEU A 19 -0.28 4.32 -13.73
C LEU A 19 0.56 5.61 -13.64
N ARG A 20 0.61 6.40 -14.72
CA ARG A 20 1.27 7.72 -14.76
C ARG A 20 0.65 8.74 -13.81
N ARG A 21 -0.60 8.53 -13.36
CA ARG A 21 -1.28 9.37 -12.36
C ARG A 21 -0.76 9.14 -10.94
N VAL A 22 -0.06 8.03 -10.70
CA VAL A 22 0.56 7.74 -9.40
C VAL A 22 1.92 8.43 -9.34
N THR A 23 2.04 9.44 -8.49
CA THR A 23 3.29 10.18 -8.32
C THR A 23 4.40 9.32 -7.71
N LEU A 24 5.67 9.69 -7.92
CA LEU A 24 6.81 8.98 -7.35
C LEU A 24 6.81 8.99 -5.81
N ASP A 25 6.33 10.09 -5.22
CA ASP A 25 6.18 10.21 -3.76
C ASP A 25 5.11 9.24 -3.25
N THR A 26 3.97 9.16 -3.93
CA THR A 26 2.91 8.17 -3.62
C THR A 26 3.45 6.74 -3.74
N GLN A 27 4.26 6.42 -4.75
CA GLN A 27 4.89 5.10 -4.88
C GLN A 27 5.84 4.80 -3.72
N THR A 28 6.63 5.78 -3.29
CA THR A 28 7.56 5.66 -2.17
C THR A 28 6.81 5.45 -0.85
N ASP A 29 5.72 6.18 -0.63
CA ASP A 29 4.89 6.05 0.57
C ASP A 29 4.15 4.70 0.60
N MET A 30 3.60 4.23 -0.53
CA MET A 30 3.00 2.88 -0.63
C MET A 30 4.02 1.78 -0.36
N ALA A 31 5.24 1.95 -0.87
CA ALA A 31 6.29 0.99 -0.64
C ALA A 31 6.65 0.91 0.85
N ARG A 32 6.78 2.05 1.53
CA ARG A 32 6.99 2.09 2.99
C ARG A 32 5.81 1.54 3.78
N LEU A 33 4.57 1.86 3.37
CA LEU A 33 3.36 1.39 4.05
C LEU A 33 3.31 -0.13 4.06
N LEU A 34 3.54 -0.70 2.89
CA LEU A 34 3.69 -2.12 2.75
C LEU A 34 4.88 -2.53 3.63
N ASP A 35 6.12 -2.03 3.45
CA ASP A 35 7.27 -2.38 4.31
C ASP A 35 6.97 -2.44 5.82
N LEU A 36 6.09 -1.57 6.29
CA LEU A 36 5.72 -1.47 7.67
C LEU A 36 4.61 -2.46 8.07
N ASP A 37 3.54 -2.72 7.32
CA ASP A 37 2.47 -3.61 7.80
C ASP A 37 2.46 -4.97 7.06
N PRO A 38 2.66 -6.10 7.76
CA PRO A 38 2.72 -7.42 7.13
C PRO A 38 1.32 -7.95 6.83
N SER A 39 0.32 -7.43 7.53
CA SER A 39 -1.06 -7.90 7.43
C SER A 39 -1.75 -7.34 6.20
N ILE A 40 -1.23 -6.26 5.62
CA ILE A 40 -1.69 -5.71 4.36
C ILE A 40 -1.20 -6.64 3.24
N SER A 41 -2.14 -7.36 2.64
CA SER A 41 -1.87 -8.25 1.52
C SER A 41 -1.72 -7.47 0.21
N HIS A 42 -2.63 -6.51 -0.02
CA HIS A 42 -2.65 -5.63 -1.17
C HIS A 42 -3.50 -4.39 -0.89
N LEU A 43 -3.29 -3.35 -1.70
CA LEU A 43 -3.96 -2.08 -1.72
C LEU A 43 -4.65 -1.89 -3.07
N THR A 44 -5.77 -1.19 -3.07
CA THR A 44 -6.38 -0.67 -4.28
C THR A 44 -6.48 0.85 -4.15
N LEU A 45 -5.81 1.59 -5.03
CA LEU A 45 -5.87 3.04 -5.11
C LEU A 45 -6.92 3.45 -6.14
N GLU A 46 -7.78 4.38 -5.75
CA GLU A 46 -8.69 5.05 -6.68
C GLU A 46 -8.19 6.47 -6.94
N ILE A 47 -8.03 6.84 -8.22
CA ILE A 47 -7.60 8.16 -8.67
C ILE A 47 -8.58 8.65 -9.72
N GLY A 48 -9.64 9.33 -9.26
CA GLY A 48 -10.75 9.74 -10.13
C GLY A 48 -11.57 8.53 -10.59
N ASP A 49 -11.54 8.24 -11.89
CA ASP A 49 -12.23 7.11 -12.54
C ASP A 49 -11.35 5.85 -12.70
N VAL A 50 -10.09 5.91 -12.26
CA VAL A 50 -9.08 4.87 -12.44
C VAL A 50 -8.80 4.14 -11.13
N SER A 51 -8.66 2.82 -11.20
CA SER A 51 -8.28 1.96 -10.07
C SER A 51 -6.93 1.28 -10.33
N VAL A 52 -6.05 1.29 -9.33
CA VAL A 52 -4.70 0.71 -9.36
C VAL A 52 -4.55 -0.28 -8.21
N HIS A 53 -4.27 -1.55 -8.54
CA HIS A 53 -3.95 -2.57 -7.56
C HIS A 53 -2.44 -2.59 -7.26
N VAL A 54 -2.11 -2.60 -5.98
CA VAL A 54 -0.75 -2.52 -5.46
C VAL A 54 -0.54 -3.62 -4.44
N ALA A 55 0.43 -4.50 -4.65
CA ALA A 55 0.71 -5.60 -3.73
C ALA A 55 2.22 -5.75 -3.51
N ARG A 56 2.56 -6.52 -2.48
CA ARG A 56 3.92 -6.94 -2.19
C ARG A 56 4.09 -8.44 -2.35
N ASP A 57 5.33 -8.87 -2.60
CA ASP A 57 5.65 -10.30 -2.65
C ASP A 57 5.90 -10.95 -1.27
N TRP A 58 6.14 -10.17 -0.19
CA TRP A 58 6.41 -10.69 1.17
C TRP A 58 6.00 -9.72 2.33
N PRO A 59 5.54 -10.24 3.48
CA PRO A 59 5.10 -9.42 4.64
C PRO A 59 6.24 -8.98 5.62
N SER A 60 6.09 -7.85 6.32
CA SER A 60 7.03 -7.30 7.35
C SER A 60 6.32 -6.61 8.54
N ASP A 61 6.81 -6.67 9.79
CA ASP A 61 6.01 -6.68 11.05
C ASP A 61 5.74 -5.36 11.85
N GLN A 62 5.75 -4.18 11.24
CA GLN A 62 5.74 -2.84 11.89
C GLN A 62 4.45 -1.99 11.72
N TYR A 63 3.35 -2.43 12.32
CA TYR A 63 1.99 -1.89 12.17
C TYR A 63 1.73 -0.41 12.53
N GLU A 64 2.47 0.21 13.46
CA GLU A 64 2.12 1.56 13.97
C GLU A 64 2.42 2.69 12.98
N GLU A 65 3.50 2.56 12.19
CA GLU A 65 3.91 3.60 11.24
C GLU A 65 3.12 3.50 9.92
N ALA A 66 2.51 2.34 9.65
CA ALA A 66 1.62 2.11 8.51
C ALA A 66 0.37 3.00 8.55
N GLY A 67 -0.25 3.17 9.73
CA GLY A 67 -1.43 4.04 9.87
C GLY A 67 -1.19 5.47 9.39
N ARG A 68 -0.02 6.05 9.75
CA ARG A 68 0.35 7.42 9.37
C ARG A 68 0.66 7.59 7.88
N LEU A 69 1.05 6.52 7.20
CA LEU A 69 1.30 6.54 5.75
C LEU A 69 0.01 6.42 4.96
N ILE A 70 -0.99 5.68 5.45
CA ILE A 70 -2.32 5.62 4.84
C ILE A 70 -2.93 7.02 4.75
N ASP A 71 -2.88 7.79 5.84
CA ASP A 71 -3.45 9.14 5.88
C ASP A 71 -2.69 10.10 4.94
N ARG A 72 -1.38 9.92 4.80
CA ARG A 72 -0.53 10.72 3.90
C ARG A 72 -0.79 10.44 2.43
N ILE A 73 -0.96 9.17 2.06
CA ILE A 73 -1.31 8.76 0.69
C ILE A 73 -2.71 9.26 0.34
N ALA A 74 -3.67 9.19 1.27
CA ALA A 74 -5.00 9.74 1.06
C ALA A 74 -4.94 11.26 0.78
N ALA A 75 -4.06 12.00 1.46
CA ALA A 75 -3.86 13.43 1.23
C ALA A 75 -3.17 13.77 -0.12
N SER A 76 -2.65 12.81 -0.88
CA SER A 76 -1.84 13.07 -2.10
C SER A 76 -2.66 13.17 -3.40
N GLY A 77 -3.99 13.36 -3.32
CA GLY A 77 -4.88 13.42 -4.50
C GLY A 77 -5.50 12.08 -4.91
N VAL A 78 -5.34 11.05 -4.08
CA VAL A 78 -6.05 9.77 -4.18
C VAL A 78 -7.49 9.98 -3.69
N SER A 79 -8.50 9.50 -4.43
CA SER A 79 -9.90 9.64 -4.03
C SER A 79 -10.32 8.66 -2.94
N ALA A 80 -9.70 7.47 -2.92
CA ALA A 80 -9.80 6.53 -1.81
C ALA A 80 -8.71 5.46 -1.86
N ILE A 81 -8.38 4.91 -0.69
CA ILE A 81 -7.54 3.72 -0.55
C ILE A 81 -8.39 2.61 0.03
N VAL A 82 -8.40 1.44 -0.62
CA VAL A 82 -8.99 0.22 -0.06
C VAL A 82 -7.86 -0.70 0.37
N VAL A 83 -7.79 -0.97 1.67
CA VAL A 83 -6.78 -1.80 2.32
C VAL A 83 -7.37 -3.19 2.54
N HIS A 84 -6.75 -4.21 1.95
CA HIS A 84 -7.17 -5.60 2.10
C HIS A 84 -6.22 -6.34 3.04
N ASP A 85 -6.73 -6.83 4.17
CA ASP A 85 -5.95 -7.69 5.03
C ASP A 85 -5.81 -9.11 4.46
N GLY A 86 -4.72 -9.79 4.83
CA GLY A 86 -4.47 -11.18 4.46
C GLY A 86 -5.24 -12.21 5.30
N ASN A 87 -5.97 -11.78 6.34
CA ASN A 87 -6.71 -12.64 7.27
C ASN A 87 -8.20 -12.79 6.92
N GLY A 88 -8.64 -12.21 5.80
CA GLY A 88 -10.01 -12.31 5.31
C GLY A 88 -11.02 -11.45 6.07
N LYS A 89 -10.61 -10.39 6.78
CA LYS A 89 -11.59 -9.42 7.31
C LYS A 89 -12.04 -8.48 6.20
N THR A 90 -13.13 -7.77 6.50
CA THR A 90 -13.71 -6.78 5.58
C THR A 90 -12.69 -5.69 5.25
N PRO A 91 -12.43 -5.42 3.96
CA PRO A 91 -11.47 -4.40 3.56
C PRO A 91 -11.80 -3.03 4.17
N ARG A 92 -10.77 -2.32 4.63
CA ARG A 92 -10.91 -0.96 5.18
C ARG A 92 -10.78 0.04 4.03
N ARG A 93 -11.80 0.88 3.82
CA ARG A 93 -11.73 2.03 2.92
C ARG A 93 -11.33 3.28 3.70
N VAL A 94 -10.43 4.07 3.14
CA VAL A 94 -10.00 5.37 3.70
C VAL A 94 -10.15 6.43 2.61
N THR A 95 -10.80 7.53 2.96
CA THR A 95 -10.95 8.71 2.10
C THR A 95 -10.22 9.92 2.69
N PRO A 96 -9.78 10.88 1.85
CA PRO A 96 -9.08 12.06 2.36
C PRO A 96 -10.01 12.92 3.23
N GLY A 97 -9.60 13.18 4.48
CA GLY A 97 -10.29 14.11 5.39
C GLY A 97 -11.32 13.50 6.35
N GLU A 98 -11.33 12.18 6.52
CA GLU A 98 -12.15 11.46 7.52
C GLU A 98 -11.37 11.13 8.80
#